data_AF-A0A1A6DX24-F1
#
_entry.id   AF-A0A1A6DX24-F1
#
_cell.length_a   1.000
_cell.length_b   1.000
_cell.length_c   1.000
_cell.angle_alpha   90.00
_cell.angle_beta   90.00
_cell.angle_gamma   90.00
#
_symmetry.space_group_name_H-M   'P 1'
#
loop_
_entity.id
_entity.type
_entity.pdbx_description
1 polymer ?
#
loop_
_entity_poly.entity_id
_entity_poly.type
_entity_poly.pdbx_seq_one_letter_code
_entity_poly.pdbx_strand_id
1 'polypeptide(L)'
;MAQDTEVYQGRPIIYGLGNFVFDGFRAPETTTGWLVRLTVDRQGAVRWTAMDVRLDRHGAPHPQADRPGWCWARGSAEAVRCPVPIPPR
;
A
#
# COMPACT_ATOMS: atom_id res chain seq x y z
N MET A 1 -3.77 4.43 11.93
CA MET A 1 -4.80 4.76 10.92
C MET A 1 -5.03 3.52 10.07
N ALA A 2 -6.26 3.00 10.03
CA ALA A 2 -6.61 1.93 9.12
C ALA A 2 -6.81 2.56 7.74
N GLN A 3 -5.88 2.31 6.81
CA GLN A 3 -6.11 2.54 5.40
C GLN A 3 -6.92 1.34 4.88
N ASP A 4 -7.97 1.61 4.12
CA ASP A 4 -8.90 0.59 3.63
C ASP A 4 -8.77 0.43 2.11
N THR A 5 -9.29 -0.69 1.59
CA THR A 5 -9.32 -0.98 0.16
C THR A 5 -10.65 -1.63 -0.20
N GLU A 6 -11.17 -1.27 -1.36
CA GLU A 6 -12.46 -1.78 -1.86
C GLU A 6 -12.33 -2.25 -3.31
N VAL A 7 -13.24 -3.13 -3.74
CA VAL A 7 -13.43 -3.45 -5.16
C VAL A 7 -14.82 -2.99 -5.59
N TYR A 8 -14.88 -1.96 -6.44
CA TYR A 8 -16.12 -1.45 -6.99
C TYR A 8 -16.20 -1.75 -8.49
N GLN A 9 -17.25 -2.44 -8.92
CA GLN A 9 -17.44 -2.87 -10.32
C GLN A 9 -16.21 -3.63 -10.90
N GLY A 10 -15.58 -4.47 -10.08
CA GLY A 10 -14.39 -5.24 -10.47
C GLY A 10 -13.10 -4.41 -10.59
N ARG A 11 -13.12 -3.15 -10.16
CA ARG A 11 -11.97 -2.24 -10.16
C ARG A 11 -11.53 -1.95 -8.72
N PRO A 12 -10.23 -1.95 -8.43
CA PRO A 12 -9.74 -1.69 -7.09
C PRO A 12 -9.78 -0.20 -6.77
N ILE A 13 -10.18 0.14 -5.54
CA ILE A 13 -10.11 1.46 -4.93
C ILE A 13 -9.16 1.36 -3.73
N ILE A 14 -8.18 2.26 -3.69
CA ILE A 14 -7.21 2.35 -2.59
C ILE A 14 -7.36 3.73 -1.97
N TYR A 15 -7.77 3.78 -0.70
CA TYR A 15 -7.94 5.03 0.02
C TYR A 15 -6.61 5.46 0.64
N GLY A 16 -6.19 6.70 0.38
CA GLY A 16 -4.96 7.27 0.92
C GLY A 16 -5.14 8.74 1.29
N LEU A 17 -4.48 9.19 2.35
CA LEU A 17 -4.56 10.56 2.85
C LEU A 17 -3.65 11.57 2.10
N GLY A 18 -2.96 11.14 1.03
CA GLY A 18 -2.10 11.99 0.18
C GLY A 18 -0.60 11.68 0.30
N ASN A 19 0.17 12.10 -0.71
CA ASN A 19 1.59 11.78 -0.88
C ASN A 19 2.50 12.55 0.11
N PHE A 20 2.96 11.87 1.15
CA PHE A 20 4.32 11.86 1.74
C PHE A 20 5.23 13.10 1.70
N VAL A 21 4.77 14.31 2.03
CA VAL A 21 5.66 15.33 2.62
C VAL A 21 4.92 16.05 3.74
N PHE A 22 5.18 15.64 4.98
CA PHE A 22 4.69 16.33 6.16
C PHE A 22 5.88 16.67 7.06
N ASP A 23 6.19 17.96 7.18
CA ASP A 23 7.29 18.49 8.03
C ASP A 23 6.92 18.54 9.53
N GLY A 24 5.86 17.83 9.95
CA GLY A 24 5.22 18.02 11.27
C GLY A 24 5.08 16.76 12.12
N PHE A 25 5.46 15.59 11.62
CA PHE A 25 5.01 14.31 12.19
C PHE A 25 6.16 13.51 12.80
N ARG A 26 6.35 13.67 14.12
CA ARG A 26 7.38 12.95 14.90
C ARG A 26 6.86 11.70 15.62
N ALA A 27 5.57 11.42 15.57
CA ALA A 27 4.97 10.29 16.25
C ALA A 27 4.97 9.02 15.35
N PRO A 28 5.05 7.80 15.92
CA PRO A 28 4.94 6.57 15.15
C PRO A 28 3.63 6.47 14.34
N GLU A 29 2.54 7.01 14.84
CA GLU A 29 1.23 6.92 14.19
C GLU A 29 1.19 7.77 12.91
N THR A 30 1.99 8.83 12.87
CA THR A 30 2.04 9.83 11.79
C THR A 30 3.20 9.61 10.81
N THR A 31 4.07 8.63 11.10
CA THR A 31 5.18 8.20 10.24
C THR A 31 4.98 6.81 9.63
N THR A 32 3.86 6.12 9.93
CA THR A 32 3.51 4.84 9.30
C THR A 32 2.68 5.11 8.06
N GLY A 33 2.94 4.45 6.94
CA GLY A 33 2.09 4.55 5.75
C GLY A 33 2.16 3.31 4.87
N TRP A 34 1.56 3.38 3.68
CA TRP A 34 1.64 2.32 2.69
C TRP A 34 2.41 2.76 1.45
N LEU A 35 3.25 1.87 0.93
CA LEU A 35 3.75 1.94 -0.43
C LEU A 35 2.96 0.97 -1.30
N VAL A 36 2.34 1.49 -2.35
CA VAL A 36 1.52 0.72 -3.29
C VAL A 36 2.27 0.54 -4.61
N ARG A 37 2.39 -0.71 -5.05
CA ARG A 37 2.84 -1.06 -6.41
C ARG A 37 1.66 -1.54 -7.22
N LEU A 38 1.33 -0.80 -8.28
CA LEU A 38 0.22 -1.09 -9.18
C LEU A 38 0.74 -1.52 -10.55
N THR A 39 0.20 -2.61 -11.08
CA THR A 39 0.41 -3.07 -12.46
C THR A 39 -0.86 -2.77 -13.26
N VAL A 40 -0.71 -2.11 -14.41
CA VAL A 40 -1.81 -1.74 -15.31
C VAL A 40 -1.56 -2.24 -16.72
N ASP A 41 -2.65 -2.55 -17.44
CA ASP A 41 -2.66 -2.84 -18.88
C ASP A 41 -3.68 -1.92 -19.59
N ARG A 42 -3.95 -2.18 -20.87
CA ARG A 42 -4.93 -1.40 -21.65
C ARG A 42 -6.37 -1.50 -21.14
N GLN A 43 -6.68 -2.50 -20.31
CA GLN A 43 -7.99 -2.72 -19.70
C GLN A 43 -8.07 -2.17 -18.26
N GLY A 44 -6.96 -1.64 -17.72
CA GLY A 44 -6.90 -1.00 -16.40
C GLY A 44 -6.01 -1.75 -15.40
N ALA A 45 -6.35 -1.70 -14.11
CA ALA A 45 -5.60 -2.37 -13.05
C ALA A 45 -5.59 -3.89 -13.23
N VAL A 46 -4.40 -4.49 -13.20
CA VAL A 46 -4.17 -5.94 -13.30
C VAL A 46 -3.89 -6.53 -11.92
N ARG A 47 -3.03 -5.87 -11.15
CA ARG A 47 -2.62 -6.31 -9.81
C ARG A 47 -2.15 -5.11 -9.00
N TRP A 48 -2.31 -5.17 -7.69
CA TRP A 48 -1.59 -4.27 -6.79
C TRP A 48 -1.09 -4.98 -5.54
N THR A 49 -0.03 -4.43 -4.96
CA THR A 49 0.51 -4.85 -3.66
C THR A 49 0.76 -3.62 -2.80
N ALA A 50 0.27 -3.60 -1.56
CA ALA A 50 0.57 -2.57 -0.56
C ALA A 50 1.47 -3.14 0.54
N MET A 51 2.51 -2.42 0.90
CA MET A 51 3.43 -2.77 1.99
C MET A 51 3.48 -1.65 3.03
N ASP A 52 3.52 -2.02 4.30
CA ASP A 52 3.74 -1.07 5.39
C ASP A 52 5.13 -0.44 5.25
N VAL A 53 5.20 0.88 5.38
CA VAL A 53 6.44 1.64 5.40
C VAL A 53 6.50 2.54 6.62
N ARG A 54 7.71 2.78 7.12
CA ARG A 54 8.05 3.75 8.15
C ARG A 54 8.83 4.89 7.51
N LEU A 55 8.37 6.12 7.67
CA LEU A 55 9.15 7.29 7.28
C LEU A 55 10.27 7.52 8.29
N ASP A 56 11.48 7.77 7.79
CA ASP A 56 12.56 8.29 8.63
C ASP A 56 12.43 9.80 8.88
N ARG A 57 13.38 10.36 9.60
CA ARG A 57 13.43 11.80 9.94
C ARG A 57 13.51 12.73 8.72
N HIS A 58 13.87 12.21 7.55
CA HIS A 58 13.93 12.96 6.30
C HIS A 58 12.66 12.74 5.45
N GLY A 59 11.68 12.00 5.96
CA GLY A 59 10.47 11.63 5.24
C GLY A 59 10.68 10.51 4.22
N ALA A 60 11.82 9.81 4.23
CA ALA A 60 12.05 8.71 3.30
C ALA A 60 11.38 7.43 3.81
N PRO A 61 10.58 6.73 2.97
CA PRO A 61 9.88 5.52 3.38
C PRO A 61 10.79 4.28 3.41
N HIS A 62 10.76 3.55 4.52
CA HIS A 62 11.48 2.29 4.73
C HIS A 62 10.49 1.13 4.88
N PRO A 63 10.54 0.09 4.02
CA PRO A 63 9.68 -1.08 4.12
C PRO A 63 9.76 -1.77 5.48
N GLN A 64 8.61 -2.21 6.00
CA GLN A 64 8.50 -3.02 7.21
C GLN A 64 8.34 -4.48 6.80
N ALA A 65 9.47 -5.18 6.59
CA ALA A 65 9.50 -6.53 6.02
C ALA A 65 8.87 -7.60 6.92
N ASP A 66 8.71 -7.31 8.20
CA ASP A 66 8.09 -8.16 9.22
C ASP A 66 6.55 -8.15 9.18
N ARG A 67 5.94 -7.28 8.37
CA ARG A 67 4.48 -7.16 8.27
C ARG A 67 3.94 -7.68 6.95
N PRO A 68 2.92 -8.56 6.97
CA PRO A 68 2.32 -9.06 5.74
C PRO A 68 1.60 -7.93 5.01
N GLY A 69 1.97 -7.68 3.75
CA GLY A 69 1.30 -6.70 2.90
C GLY A 69 -0.10 -7.12 2.46
N TRP A 70 -0.75 -6.25 1.69
CA TRP A 70 -2.02 -6.51 1.02
C TRP A 70 -1.82 -6.72 -0.47
N CYS A 71 -2.56 -7.66 -1.04
CA CYS A 71 -2.47 -8.07 -2.43
C CYS A 71 -3.86 -8.15 -3.04
N TRP A 72 -3.96 -7.78 -4.30
CA TRP A 72 -5.16 -7.95 -5.12
C TRP A 72 -4.77 -8.19 -6.57
N ALA A 73 -5.59 -8.97 -7.28
CA ALA A 73 -5.50 -9.17 -8.71
C ALA A 73 -6.87 -9.03 -9.36
N ARG A 74 -6.90 -8.67 -10.65
CA ARG A 74 -8.13 -8.57 -11.44
C ARG A 74 -8.90 -9.89 -11.36
N GLY A 75 -10.20 -9.80 -11.04
CA GLY A 75 -11.07 -10.95 -10.81
C GLY A 75 -11.23 -11.31 -9.33
N SER A 76 -10.42 -10.77 -8.43
CA SER A 76 -10.62 -10.90 -6.98
C SER A 76 -11.73 -9.95 -6.49
N ALA A 77 -12.65 -10.47 -5.67
CA ALA A 77 -13.71 -9.69 -5.05
C ALA A 77 -13.20 -8.74 -3.94
N GLU A 78 -12.11 -9.11 -3.27
CA GLU A 78 -11.54 -8.36 -2.15
C GLU A 78 -10.01 -8.47 -2.16
N ALA A 79 -9.35 -7.58 -1.43
CA ALA A 79 -7.91 -7.68 -1.17
C ALA A 79 -7.62 -8.72 -0.09
N VAL A 80 -6.52 -9.44 -0.23
CA VAL A 80 -6.09 -10.48 0.71
C VAL A 80 -4.68 -10.18 1.23
N ARG A 81 -4.28 -10.84 2.32
CA ARG A 81 -2.88 -10.79 2.76
C ARG A 81 -2.00 -11.44 1.70
N CYS A 82 -0.89 -10.79 1.37
CA CYS A 82 0.08 -11.35 0.44
C CYS A 82 0.69 -12.63 1.03
N PRO A 83 0.80 -13.73 0.25
CA PRO A 83 1.69 -14.82 0.61
C PRO A 83 3.16 -14.30 0.62
N VAL A 84 3.89 -14.62 1.68
CA VAL A 84 5.21 -14.04 2.06
C VAL A 84 6.35 -14.43 1.10
N PRO A 85 7.42 -13.61 0.95
CA PRO A 85 7.49 -12.15 1.05
C PRO A 85 7.43 -11.50 -0.35
N ILE A 86 6.89 -10.28 -0.40
CA ILE A 86 7.04 -9.40 -1.56
C ILE A 86 8.54 -9.11 -1.70
N PRO A 87 9.21 -9.52 -2.79
CA PRO A 87 10.65 -9.36 -2.88
C PRO A 87 11.03 -7.88 -2.76
N PRO A 88 12.08 -7.53 -1.98
CA PRO A 88 12.72 -6.24 -2.14
C PRO A 88 13.23 -6.16 -3.59
N ARG A 89 13.22 -4.95 -4.14
CA ARG A 89 13.61 -4.67 -5.53
C ARG A 89 14.95 -5.29 -5.90
#